data_AF-A0A354JRW3-F1
#
_entry.id   AF-A0A354JRW3-F1
#
_cell.length_a   1.000
_cell.length_b   1.000
_cell.length_c   1.000
_cell.angle_alpha   90.00
_cell.angle_beta   90.00
_cell.angle_gamma   90.00
#
_symmetry.space_group_name_H-M   'P 1'
#
loop_
_entity.id
_entity.type
_entity.pdbx_description
1 polymer ?
#
loop_
_entity_poly.entity_id
_entity_poly.type
_entity_poly.pdbx_seq_one_letter_code
_entity_poly.pdbx_strand_id
1 'polypeptide(L)'
;YPYELSTMPGFAGSSAYYLRYMDPHNDNALVSPEANQYWENVDLYIGGTEHAVGHLIYSRFWNKFLYDLGVVCKHEPFKKLINQGMIQGRSNFVYRIKGTNQFVSYNLKDKYDITAIHVDVNMVSNDILDIEAFREWRPEFENAEFILEDGKYICGWAVEKMSKSMWNVVNPDTIVERFGADTLRMYEMFLGPIEQSKPWDTNGIDGVHKFLRKFWRLFHNAQNSFSVSEAEPTAQELKVLHKTIKKVTEDIEKFSFNTGVSAFMICVNELTDLKCNKRAILEPLTILIAPYAPHIAEELWHLLGHETSVNVTTWPKFNEDYIKESTFSCPISFNGKTRFAIELQLNLSADEVEKIILADENTKRYLDGKQPRKVIVVPNKIVNIVV
;
A
#
# COMPACT_ATOMS: atom_id res chain seq x y z
N TYR A 1 6.25 58.15 -9.12
CA TYR A 1 5.36 57.30 -9.93
C TYR A 1 4.15 56.93 -9.08
N PRO A 2 2.93 56.91 -9.63
CA PRO A 2 1.77 56.36 -8.92
C PRO A 2 2.01 54.88 -8.58
N TYR A 3 1.33 54.38 -7.55
CA TYR A 3 1.38 52.96 -7.21
C TYR A 3 0.76 52.11 -8.34
N GLU A 4 1.35 50.95 -8.61
CA GLU A 4 0.73 49.91 -9.43
C GLU A 4 -0.47 49.32 -8.66
N LEU A 5 -1.61 49.13 -9.34
CA LEU A 5 -2.86 48.66 -8.74
C LEU A 5 -3.16 47.20 -9.08
N SER A 6 -2.40 46.61 -10.01
CA SER A 6 -2.47 45.20 -10.36
C SER A 6 -1.80 44.35 -9.27
N THR A 7 -2.41 43.21 -8.93
CA THR A 7 -1.81 42.24 -8.02
C THR A 7 -1.08 41.14 -8.80
N MET A 8 -0.02 40.59 -8.20
CA MET A 8 0.64 39.42 -8.78
C MET A 8 -0.29 38.20 -8.74
N PRO A 9 -0.28 37.33 -9.77
CA PRO A 9 -1.07 36.11 -9.78
C PRO A 9 -0.56 35.13 -8.71
N GLY A 10 -1.41 34.19 -8.27
CA GLY A 10 -1.03 33.18 -7.26
C GLY A 10 0.22 32.36 -7.62
N PHE A 11 0.52 32.20 -8.91
CA PHE A 11 1.74 31.52 -9.36
C PHE A 11 3.03 32.22 -8.92
N ALA A 12 3.02 33.54 -8.70
CA ALA A 12 4.19 34.28 -8.22
C ALA A 12 4.64 33.76 -6.84
N GLY A 13 3.70 33.52 -5.92
CA GLY A 13 4.00 32.94 -4.61
C GLY A 13 4.42 31.47 -4.69
N SER A 14 3.75 30.68 -5.53
CA SER A 14 4.04 29.25 -5.65
C SER A 14 5.33 28.93 -6.39
N SER A 15 5.97 29.87 -7.09
CA SER A 15 7.11 29.53 -7.96
C SER A 15 8.41 29.28 -7.20
N ALA A 16 8.60 29.93 -6.05
CA ALA A 16 9.85 29.91 -5.27
C ALA A 16 9.66 29.51 -3.80
N TYR A 17 8.47 29.05 -3.40
CA TYR A 17 8.14 28.69 -2.02
C TYR A 17 9.08 27.64 -1.41
N TYR A 18 9.59 26.69 -2.22
CA TYR A 18 10.52 25.66 -1.76
C TYR A 18 11.85 26.26 -1.26
N LEU A 19 12.31 27.38 -1.84
CA LEU A 19 13.47 28.12 -1.34
C LEU A 19 13.15 28.78 0.00
N ARG A 20 11.93 29.32 0.14
CA ARG A 20 11.53 29.94 1.40
C ARG A 20 11.44 28.94 2.54
N TYR A 21 11.11 27.67 2.28
CA TYR A 21 11.16 26.63 3.31
C TYR A 21 12.57 26.35 3.84
N MET A 22 13.61 26.63 3.04
CA MET A 22 15.00 26.46 3.49
C MET A 22 15.39 27.50 4.55
N ASP A 23 14.77 28.68 4.51
CA ASP A 23 15.09 29.81 5.39
C ASP A 23 13.87 30.72 5.66
N PRO A 24 12.84 30.21 6.37
CA PRO A 24 11.50 30.84 6.41
C PRO A 24 11.42 32.12 7.23
N HIS A 25 12.42 32.39 8.09
CA HIS A 25 12.45 33.53 9.00
C HIS A 25 13.46 34.61 8.60
N ASN A 26 14.02 34.53 7.40
CA ASN A 26 14.96 35.52 6.93
C ASN A 26 14.24 36.75 6.35
N ASP A 27 14.29 37.87 7.05
CA ASP A 27 13.63 39.11 6.61
C ASP A 27 14.47 39.94 5.62
N ASN A 28 15.69 39.50 5.31
CA ASN A 28 16.66 40.25 4.51
C ASN A 28 16.91 39.64 3.12
N ALA A 29 16.51 38.39 2.89
CA ALA A 29 16.69 37.69 1.63
C ALA A 29 15.60 36.63 1.41
N LEU A 30 15.48 36.17 0.16
CA LEU A 30 14.62 35.03 -0.17
C LEU A 30 15.08 33.75 0.54
N VAL A 31 16.39 33.49 0.48
CA VAL A 31 17.11 32.39 1.15
C VAL A 31 18.56 32.81 1.37
N SER A 32 19.16 32.45 2.51
CA SER A 32 20.59 32.68 2.77
C SER A 32 21.48 31.76 1.91
N PRO A 33 22.71 32.20 1.55
CA PRO A 33 23.68 31.36 0.85
C PRO A 33 23.95 30.03 1.57
N GLU A 34 24.03 30.05 2.91
CA GLU A 34 24.29 28.89 3.74
C GLU A 34 23.15 27.87 3.66
N ALA A 35 21.90 28.31 3.82
CA ALA A 35 20.73 27.42 3.74
C ALA A 35 20.56 26.84 2.33
N ASN A 36 20.75 27.66 1.30
CA ASN A 36 20.69 27.25 -0.10
C ASN A 36 21.80 26.26 -0.46
N GLN A 37 23.02 26.41 0.08
CA GLN A 37 24.11 25.45 -0.15
C GLN A 37 23.91 24.14 0.63
N TYR A 38 23.23 24.17 1.77
CA TYR A 38 22.91 22.99 2.57
C TYR A 38 21.79 22.15 1.94
N TRP A 39 20.66 22.79 1.60
CA TRP A 39 19.48 22.10 1.05
C TRP A 39 19.56 21.86 -0.46
N GLU A 40 20.33 22.67 -1.18
CA GLU A 40 20.47 22.64 -2.63
C GLU A 40 19.13 22.68 -3.39
N ASN A 41 18.79 21.62 -4.12
CA ASN A 41 17.53 21.44 -4.82
C ASN A 41 16.72 20.32 -4.15
N VAL A 42 15.40 20.31 -4.38
CA VAL A 42 14.54 19.27 -3.80
C VAL A 42 14.87 17.93 -4.45
N ASP A 43 15.25 16.93 -3.66
CA ASP A 43 15.58 15.59 -4.16
C ASP A 43 14.38 14.90 -4.83
N LEU A 44 13.20 15.02 -4.23
CA LEU A 44 11.95 14.44 -4.71
C LEU A 44 10.80 15.43 -4.58
N TYR A 45 10.21 15.78 -5.71
CA TYR A 45 8.97 16.54 -5.79
C TYR A 45 7.82 15.62 -6.17
N ILE A 46 6.75 15.60 -5.38
CA ILE A 46 5.52 14.84 -5.66
C ILE A 46 4.39 15.86 -5.89
N GLY A 47 3.74 15.81 -7.05
CA GLY A 47 2.63 16.70 -7.38
C GLY A 47 1.86 16.23 -8.60
N GLY A 48 0.55 16.47 -8.66
CA GLY A 48 -0.29 15.90 -9.71
C GLY A 48 0.05 16.42 -11.10
N THR A 49 -0.28 15.63 -12.13
CA THR A 49 -0.01 15.97 -13.54
C THR A 49 -0.64 17.31 -13.98
N GLU A 50 -1.69 17.76 -13.31
CA GLU A 50 -2.34 19.06 -13.54
C GLU A 50 -1.39 20.25 -13.39
N HIS A 51 -0.27 20.09 -12.70
CA HIS A 51 0.72 21.15 -12.49
C HIS A 51 1.84 21.19 -13.53
N ALA A 52 1.89 20.23 -14.47
CA ALA A 52 2.95 20.08 -15.45
C ALA A 52 3.13 21.29 -16.38
N VAL A 53 2.03 21.92 -16.81
CA VAL A 53 2.05 23.06 -17.75
C VAL A 53 1.97 24.43 -17.06
N GLY A 54 1.85 24.46 -15.73
CA GLY A 54 1.70 25.69 -14.95
C GLY A 54 2.84 25.84 -13.96
N HIS A 55 2.55 25.54 -12.71
CA HIS A 55 3.46 25.68 -11.57
C HIS A 55 4.88 25.16 -11.86
N LEU A 56 5.03 23.96 -12.43
CA LEU A 56 6.35 23.36 -12.68
C LEU A 56 7.19 24.15 -13.70
N ILE A 57 6.57 24.76 -14.72
CA ILE A 57 7.27 25.62 -15.68
C ILE A 57 7.72 26.90 -14.98
N TYR A 58 6.83 27.53 -14.22
CA TYR A 58 7.15 28.78 -13.52
C TYR A 58 8.23 28.60 -12.46
N SER A 59 8.20 27.51 -11.67
CA SER A 59 9.26 27.20 -10.71
C SER A 59 10.61 27.02 -11.38
N ARG A 60 10.67 26.32 -12.53
CA ARG A 60 11.91 26.19 -13.29
C ARG A 60 12.40 27.52 -13.84
N PHE A 61 11.51 28.34 -14.40
CA PHE A 61 11.86 29.67 -14.90
C PHE A 61 12.45 30.55 -13.79
N TRP A 62 11.76 30.65 -12.65
CA TRP A 62 12.21 31.45 -11.51
C TRP A 62 13.52 30.92 -10.92
N ASN A 63 13.68 29.60 -10.81
CA ASN A 63 14.95 29.03 -10.36
C ASN A 63 16.11 29.40 -11.28
N LYS A 64 15.92 29.36 -12.61
CA LYS A 64 16.96 29.73 -13.57
C LYS A 64 17.30 31.21 -13.50
N PHE A 65 16.29 32.07 -13.43
CA PHE A 65 16.49 33.49 -13.22
C PHE A 65 17.29 33.78 -11.94
N LEU A 66 16.95 33.12 -10.83
CA LEU A 66 17.67 33.26 -9.57
C LEU A 66 19.08 32.66 -9.62
N TYR A 67 19.29 31.62 -10.42
CA TYR A 67 20.60 31.00 -10.63
C TYR A 67 21.52 31.95 -11.39
N ASP A 68 21.01 32.60 -12.44
CA ASP A 68 21.74 33.60 -13.22
C ASP A 68 22.12 34.83 -12.37
N LEU A 69 21.31 35.15 -11.36
CA LEU A 69 21.62 36.18 -10.35
C LEU A 69 22.56 35.72 -9.23
N GLY A 70 22.94 34.44 -9.20
CA GLY A 70 23.77 33.85 -8.14
C GLY A 70 23.06 33.66 -6.79
N VAL A 71 21.73 33.72 -6.76
CA VAL A 71 20.92 33.56 -5.54
C VAL A 71 20.72 32.09 -5.17
N VAL A 72 20.53 31.21 -6.16
CA VAL A 72 20.39 29.75 -5.94
C VAL A 72 21.61 28.99 -6.44
N CYS A 73 21.96 27.87 -5.80
CA CYS A 73 23.20 27.14 -6.09
C CYS A 73 23.03 26.05 -7.19
N LYS A 74 21.78 25.68 -7.54
CA LYS A 74 21.46 24.68 -8.56
C LYS A 74 20.64 25.27 -9.70
N HIS A 75 20.90 24.79 -10.91
CA HIS A 75 20.25 25.25 -12.14
C HIS A 75 18.81 24.72 -12.34
N GLU A 76 18.43 23.64 -11.65
CA GLU A 76 17.07 23.08 -11.65
C GLU A 76 16.58 22.88 -10.20
N PRO A 77 15.29 23.19 -9.91
CA PRO A 77 14.76 23.18 -8.55
C PRO A 77 14.43 21.78 -8.00
N PHE A 78 14.18 20.80 -8.89
CA PHE A 78 13.70 19.47 -8.52
C PHE A 78 14.55 18.41 -9.24
N LYS A 79 15.14 17.47 -8.48
CA LYS A 79 16.00 16.40 -9.01
C LYS A 79 15.20 15.24 -9.58
N LYS A 80 14.16 14.82 -8.85
CA LYS A 80 13.18 13.82 -9.28
C LYS A 80 11.78 14.38 -9.12
N LEU A 81 10.95 14.17 -10.14
CA LEU A 81 9.53 14.51 -10.13
C LEU A 81 8.73 13.21 -10.25
N ILE A 82 7.74 13.04 -9.38
CA ILE A 82 6.73 11.97 -9.49
C ILE A 82 5.36 12.64 -9.57
N ASN A 83 4.60 12.27 -10.59
CA ASN A 83 3.22 12.73 -10.68
C ASN A 83 2.28 11.68 -10.11
N GLN A 84 1.72 11.94 -8.93
CA GLN A 84 0.72 11.02 -8.38
C GLN A 84 -0.55 11.01 -9.23
N GLY A 85 -1.16 9.83 -9.33
CA GLY A 85 -2.46 9.68 -9.94
C GLY A 85 -3.58 10.24 -9.06
N MET A 86 -4.65 10.71 -9.70
CA MET A 86 -5.84 11.18 -8.98
C MET A 86 -6.61 10.03 -8.30
N ILE A 87 -7.05 10.26 -7.06
CA ILE A 87 -8.08 9.43 -6.42
C ILE A 87 -9.45 9.90 -6.95
N GLN A 88 -10.17 8.99 -7.60
CA GLN A 88 -11.48 9.22 -8.20
C GLN A 88 -12.59 8.83 -7.21
N GLY A 89 -13.75 9.47 -7.29
CA GLY A 89 -14.90 9.14 -6.47
C GLY A 89 -15.70 8.01 -7.08
N ARG A 90 -16.23 7.11 -6.24
CA ARG A 90 -17.29 6.20 -6.63
C ARG A 90 -18.63 6.87 -6.35
N SER A 91 -19.31 7.30 -7.40
CA SER A 91 -20.68 7.79 -7.31
C SER A 91 -21.64 6.61 -7.21
N ASN A 92 -22.65 6.72 -6.35
CA ASN A 92 -23.75 5.77 -6.26
C ASN A 92 -25.04 6.41 -6.76
N PHE A 93 -25.92 5.58 -7.32
CA PHE A 93 -27.18 6.01 -7.89
C PHE A 93 -28.35 5.23 -7.30
N VAL A 94 -29.41 5.97 -7.01
CA VAL A 94 -30.77 5.43 -6.85
C VAL A 94 -31.59 5.76 -8.09
N TYR A 95 -32.56 4.92 -8.41
CA TYR A 95 -33.36 5.02 -9.64
C TYR A 95 -34.82 5.30 -9.30
N ARG A 96 -35.24 6.55 -9.45
CA ARG A 96 -36.64 6.95 -9.23
C ARG A 96 -37.46 6.63 -10.47
N ILE A 97 -38.61 5.97 -10.30
CA ILE A 97 -39.58 5.78 -11.39
C ILE A 97 -40.22 7.13 -11.69
N LYS A 98 -40.17 7.56 -12.96
CA LYS A 98 -40.62 8.90 -13.37
C LYS A 98 -42.09 9.14 -12.98
N GLY A 99 -42.34 10.33 -12.43
CA GLY A 99 -43.68 10.73 -11.97
C GLY A 99 -44.10 10.14 -10.61
N THR A 100 -43.21 9.43 -9.91
CA THR A 100 -43.50 8.81 -8.60
C THR A 100 -42.42 9.12 -7.56
N ASN A 101 -42.69 8.80 -6.30
CA ASN A 101 -41.67 8.73 -5.24
C ASN A 101 -41.23 7.29 -4.94
N GLN A 102 -41.31 6.42 -5.95
CA GLN A 102 -40.91 5.02 -5.84
C GLN A 102 -39.57 4.81 -6.53
N PHE A 103 -38.68 4.08 -5.86
CA PHE A 103 -37.33 3.79 -6.31
C PHE A 103 -37.19 2.31 -6.60
N VAL A 104 -36.49 1.96 -7.69
CA VAL A 104 -36.28 0.58 -8.11
C VAL A 104 -34.81 0.20 -8.02
N SER A 105 -34.53 -0.99 -7.47
CA SER A 105 -33.16 -1.52 -7.32
C SER A 105 -32.47 -1.74 -8.69
N TYR A 106 -31.14 -1.68 -8.69
CA TYR A 106 -30.30 -1.59 -9.90
C TYR A 106 -30.58 -2.66 -10.96
N ASN A 107 -30.78 -3.93 -10.59
CA ASN A 107 -30.99 -4.99 -11.59
C ASN A 107 -32.43 -5.07 -12.10
N LEU A 108 -33.34 -4.30 -11.50
CA LEU A 108 -34.75 -4.23 -11.88
C LEU A 108 -35.09 -2.97 -12.69
N LYS A 109 -34.17 -2.00 -12.76
CA LYS A 109 -34.40 -0.67 -13.34
C LYS A 109 -34.88 -0.68 -14.80
N ASP A 110 -34.41 -1.63 -15.61
CA ASP A 110 -34.70 -1.68 -17.05
C ASP A 110 -36.17 -2.02 -17.36
N LYS A 111 -36.95 -2.43 -16.35
CA LYS A 111 -38.39 -2.68 -16.45
C LYS A 111 -39.25 -1.42 -16.31
N TYR A 112 -38.64 -0.27 -15.99
CA TYR A 112 -39.33 0.96 -15.65
C TYR A 112 -38.73 2.15 -16.41
N ASP A 113 -39.53 3.21 -16.58
CA ASP A 113 -39.00 4.51 -17.02
C ASP A 113 -38.46 5.27 -15.81
N ILE A 114 -37.15 5.50 -15.77
CA ILE A 114 -36.41 5.91 -14.57
C ILE A 114 -35.62 7.20 -14.76
N THR A 115 -35.31 7.84 -13.63
CA THR A 115 -34.30 8.90 -13.51
C THR A 115 -33.28 8.47 -12.46
N ALA A 116 -32.00 8.44 -12.85
CA ALA A 116 -30.90 8.20 -11.93
C ALA A 116 -30.62 9.45 -11.09
N ILE A 117 -30.42 9.27 -9.78
CA ILE A 117 -30.14 10.35 -8.83
C ILE A 117 -28.90 9.95 -8.03
N HIS A 118 -27.90 10.83 -8.00
CA HIS A 118 -26.74 10.68 -7.13
C HIS A 118 -27.16 10.64 -5.66
N VAL A 119 -26.63 9.69 -4.92
CA VAL A 119 -26.86 9.55 -3.48
C VAL A 119 -25.54 9.70 -2.72
N ASP A 120 -25.60 10.22 -1.50
CA ASP A 120 -24.42 10.34 -0.63
C ASP A 120 -23.75 8.98 -0.42
N VAL A 121 -22.46 8.92 -0.75
CA VAL A 121 -21.64 7.72 -0.64
C VAL A 121 -21.62 7.15 0.79
N ASN A 122 -21.83 7.98 1.81
CA ASN A 122 -21.87 7.54 3.20
C ASN A 122 -23.13 6.75 3.56
N MET A 123 -24.21 6.84 2.75
CA MET A 123 -25.44 6.07 2.92
C MET A 123 -25.41 4.73 2.18
N VAL A 124 -24.28 4.35 1.59
CA VAL A 124 -24.16 3.11 0.80
C VAL A 124 -23.00 2.27 1.32
N SER A 125 -23.29 1.00 1.63
CA SER A 125 -22.28 0.02 2.06
C SER A 125 -22.41 -1.26 1.24
N ASN A 126 -21.31 -1.72 0.61
CA ASN A 126 -21.34 -2.88 -0.27
C ASN A 126 -22.47 -2.82 -1.32
N ASP A 127 -22.66 -1.64 -1.92
CA ASP A 127 -23.66 -1.34 -2.94
C ASP A 127 -25.11 -1.35 -2.42
N ILE A 128 -25.30 -1.55 -1.12
CA ILE A 128 -26.61 -1.57 -0.47
C ILE A 128 -26.88 -0.18 0.11
N LEU A 129 -28.02 0.40 -0.24
CA LEU A 129 -28.50 1.66 0.31
C LEU A 129 -29.01 1.47 1.74
N ASP A 130 -28.61 2.38 2.62
CA ASP A 130 -29.30 2.64 3.88
C ASP A 130 -30.58 3.44 3.59
N ILE A 131 -31.70 2.72 3.55
CA ILE A 131 -33.02 3.28 3.20
C ILE A 131 -33.49 4.28 4.25
N GLU A 132 -33.18 4.06 5.53
CA GLU A 132 -33.60 4.96 6.61
C GLU A 132 -32.85 6.28 6.50
N ALA A 133 -31.53 6.21 6.37
CA ALA A 133 -30.71 7.40 6.13
C ALA A 133 -31.14 8.15 4.86
N PHE A 134 -31.48 7.44 3.78
CA PHE A 134 -31.98 8.06 2.55
C PHE A 134 -33.30 8.81 2.73
N ARG A 135 -34.24 8.25 3.50
CA ARG A 135 -35.54 8.89 3.79
C ARG A 135 -35.36 10.15 4.65
N GLU A 136 -34.42 10.12 5.60
CA GLU A 136 -34.09 11.26 6.46
C GLU A 136 -33.25 12.33 5.73
N TRP A 137 -32.63 11.99 4.61
CA TRP A 137 -31.69 12.86 3.91
C TRP A 137 -32.34 14.16 3.42
N ARG A 138 -33.55 14.08 2.85
CA ARG A 138 -34.29 15.24 2.33
C ARG A 138 -35.79 15.07 2.50
N PRO A 139 -36.55 16.16 2.76
CA PRO A 139 -38.01 16.08 2.94
C PRO A 139 -38.76 15.41 1.79
N GLU A 140 -38.29 15.54 0.55
CA GLU A 140 -38.91 14.90 -0.63
C GLU A 140 -38.79 13.36 -0.64
N PHE A 141 -37.91 12.78 0.17
CA PHE A 141 -37.69 11.33 0.26
C PHE A 141 -38.31 10.68 1.49
N GLU A 142 -38.91 11.44 2.41
CA GLU A 142 -39.48 10.93 3.67
C GLU A 142 -40.44 9.75 3.43
N ASN A 143 -41.32 9.89 2.43
CA ASN A 143 -42.31 8.88 2.04
C ASN A 143 -41.87 8.06 0.81
N ALA A 144 -40.57 7.92 0.58
CA ALA A 144 -40.05 7.13 -0.55
C ALA A 144 -40.38 5.64 -0.38
N GLU A 145 -40.86 5.03 -1.46
CA GLU A 145 -41.10 3.59 -1.55
C GLU A 145 -39.99 2.91 -2.34
N PHE A 146 -39.69 1.64 -2.04
CA PHE A 146 -38.57 0.92 -2.63
C PHE A 146 -38.98 -0.45 -3.16
N ILE A 147 -38.65 -0.72 -4.43
CA ILE A 147 -38.72 -2.05 -5.04
C ILE A 147 -37.35 -2.70 -4.86
N LEU A 148 -37.31 -3.71 -3.99
CA LEU A 148 -36.09 -4.34 -3.47
C LEU A 148 -35.74 -5.64 -4.22
N GLU A 149 -34.48 -6.04 -4.10
CA GLU A 149 -33.93 -7.35 -4.49
C GLU A 149 -33.57 -8.11 -3.21
N ASP A 150 -34.27 -9.22 -2.94
CA ASP A 150 -34.05 -10.03 -1.73
C ASP A 150 -34.04 -9.22 -0.41
N GLY A 151 -34.96 -8.24 -0.32
CA GLY A 151 -35.09 -7.36 0.83
C GLY A 151 -34.05 -6.25 0.93
N LYS A 152 -33.23 -6.03 -0.12
CA LYS A 152 -32.19 -4.99 -0.17
C LYS A 152 -32.38 -4.08 -1.38
N TYR A 153 -31.98 -2.82 -1.24
CA TYR A 153 -31.89 -1.91 -2.38
C TYR A 153 -30.44 -1.87 -2.87
N ILE A 154 -30.20 -2.37 -4.08
CA ILE A 154 -28.88 -2.34 -4.72
C ILE A 154 -28.75 -1.05 -5.53
N CYS A 155 -27.78 -0.22 -5.17
CA CYS A 155 -27.42 0.99 -5.90
C CYS A 155 -26.68 0.66 -7.20
N GLY A 156 -26.85 1.50 -8.21
CA GLY A 156 -25.89 1.54 -9.31
C GLY A 156 -24.67 2.37 -8.93
N TRP A 157 -23.61 2.28 -9.73
CA TRP A 157 -22.40 3.05 -9.48
C TRP A 157 -21.68 3.45 -10.77
N ALA A 158 -20.85 4.49 -10.67
CA ALA A 158 -19.90 4.90 -11.69
C ALA A 158 -18.64 5.50 -11.04
N VAL A 159 -17.52 5.46 -11.76
CA VAL A 159 -16.29 6.15 -11.34
C VAL A 159 -16.29 7.54 -11.95
N GLU A 160 -16.30 8.57 -11.11
CA GLU A 160 -16.35 9.97 -11.51
C GLU A 160 -15.28 10.78 -10.75
N LYS A 161 -15.03 12.01 -11.19
CA LYS A 161 -14.25 12.95 -10.38
C LYS A 161 -15.02 13.26 -9.09
N MET A 162 -14.33 13.31 -7.95
CA MET A 162 -14.98 13.72 -6.70
C MET A 162 -15.51 15.15 -6.81
N SER A 163 -16.79 15.35 -6.47
CA SER A 163 -17.43 16.67 -6.42
C SER A 163 -18.59 16.70 -5.43
N LYS A 164 -18.79 17.86 -4.79
CA LYS A 164 -19.90 18.05 -3.84
C LYS A 164 -21.28 17.85 -4.51
N SER A 165 -21.40 18.20 -5.79
CA SER A 165 -22.65 18.03 -6.55
C SER A 165 -23.00 16.57 -6.84
N MET A 166 -22.01 15.67 -6.88
CA MET A 166 -22.20 14.23 -7.13
C MET A 166 -22.30 13.41 -5.85
N TRP A 167 -22.17 14.04 -4.67
CA TRP A 167 -22.23 13.38 -3.35
C TRP A 167 -21.25 12.21 -3.18
N ASN A 168 -20.15 12.24 -3.91
CA ASN A 168 -19.10 11.21 -3.94
C ASN A 168 -17.78 11.67 -3.32
N VAL A 169 -17.81 12.78 -2.56
CA VAL A 169 -16.65 13.28 -1.80
C VAL A 169 -16.53 12.46 -0.53
N VAL A 170 -15.39 11.82 -0.36
CA VAL A 170 -15.05 11.14 0.88
C VAL A 170 -14.25 12.10 1.76
N ASN A 171 -14.77 12.41 2.95
CA ASN A 171 -14.04 13.24 3.91
C ASN A 171 -13.01 12.37 4.66
N PRO A 172 -11.70 12.67 4.58
CA PRO A 172 -10.68 11.96 5.34
C PRO A 172 -10.97 11.90 6.85
N ASP A 173 -11.54 12.96 7.44
CA ASP A 173 -11.82 13.02 8.88
C ASP A 173 -12.79 11.91 9.31
N THR A 174 -13.85 11.68 8.55
CA THR A 174 -14.82 10.61 8.79
C THR A 174 -14.18 9.22 8.72
N ILE A 175 -13.19 9.04 7.85
CA ILE A 175 -12.44 7.79 7.74
C ILE A 175 -11.50 7.63 8.94
N VAL A 176 -10.81 8.70 9.34
CA VAL A 176 -9.91 8.70 10.50
C VAL A 176 -10.67 8.43 11.80
N GLU A 177 -11.84 9.03 12.00
CA GLU A 177 -12.69 8.78 13.17
C GLU A 177 -13.13 7.30 13.27
N ARG A 178 -13.44 6.68 12.12
CA ARG A 178 -13.93 5.29 12.07
C ARG A 178 -12.83 4.25 12.15
N PHE A 179 -11.70 4.49 11.50
CA PHE A 179 -10.66 3.47 11.28
C PHE A 179 -9.27 3.84 11.82
N GLY A 180 -9.05 5.10 12.18
CA GLY A 180 -7.75 5.65 12.56
C GLY A 180 -6.91 6.12 11.37
N ALA A 181 -5.99 7.06 11.64
CA ALA A 181 -5.12 7.67 10.64
C ALA A 181 -4.20 6.67 9.94
N ASP A 182 -3.66 5.70 10.66
CA ASP A 182 -2.79 4.67 10.08
C ASP A 182 -3.52 3.80 9.05
N THR A 183 -4.78 3.46 9.31
CA THR A 183 -5.58 2.71 8.34
C THR A 183 -5.75 3.51 7.06
N LEU A 184 -6.11 4.80 7.15
CA LEU A 184 -6.26 5.66 5.98
C LEU A 184 -4.95 5.76 5.18
N ARG A 185 -3.84 6.09 5.85
CA ARG A 185 -2.52 6.22 5.22
C ARG A 185 -2.10 4.95 4.49
N MET A 186 -2.19 3.80 5.18
CA MET A 186 -1.83 2.52 4.58
C MET A 186 -2.75 2.15 3.43
N TYR A 187 -4.04 2.49 3.53
CA TYR A 187 -4.98 2.23 2.46
C TYR A 187 -4.68 3.03 1.20
N GLU A 188 -4.41 4.34 1.31
CA GLU A 188 -4.01 5.17 0.18
C GLU A 188 -2.76 4.63 -0.52
N MET A 189 -1.78 4.18 0.26
CA MET A 189 -0.56 3.55 -0.28
C MET A 189 -0.84 2.18 -0.92
N PHE A 190 -1.84 1.44 -0.44
CA PHE A 190 -2.18 0.10 -0.91
C PHE A 190 -2.99 0.08 -2.21
N LEU A 191 -3.75 1.14 -2.50
CA LEU A 191 -4.64 1.22 -3.68
C LEU A 191 -3.94 0.83 -5.00
N GLY A 192 -2.63 1.04 -5.11
CA GLY A 192 -1.80 0.57 -6.23
C GLY A 192 -0.60 1.49 -6.47
N PRO A 193 0.03 1.46 -7.66
CA PRO A 193 1.17 2.32 -7.99
C PRO A 193 0.85 3.81 -7.82
N ILE A 194 1.75 4.60 -7.22
CA ILE A 194 1.49 6.02 -6.87
C ILE A 194 1.11 6.89 -8.09
N GLU A 195 1.63 6.58 -9.27
CA GLU A 195 1.44 7.37 -10.50
C GLU A 195 0.10 7.12 -11.19
N GLN A 196 -0.63 6.06 -10.82
CA GLN A 196 -1.88 5.67 -11.48
C GLN A 196 -3.08 6.25 -10.76
N SER A 197 -4.03 6.79 -11.53
CA SER A 197 -5.34 7.17 -11.02
C SER A 197 -6.17 5.95 -10.64
N LYS A 198 -6.94 6.07 -9.56
CA LYS A 198 -7.68 4.94 -8.99
C LYS A 198 -9.01 5.39 -8.40
N PRO A 199 -10.07 4.59 -8.53
CA PRO A 199 -11.29 4.83 -7.79
C PRO A 199 -11.02 4.61 -6.30
N TRP A 200 -11.60 5.47 -5.47
CA TRP A 200 -11.76 5.21 -4.05
C TRP A 200 -12.76 4.08 -3.87
N ASP A 201 -12.33 3.00 -3.22
CA ASP A 201 -13.19 1.89 -2.84
C ASP A 201 -13.29 1.83 -1.31
N THR A 202 -14.47 2.09 -0.75
CA THR A 202 -14.65 1.99 0.71
C THR A 202 -14.55 0.55 1.22
N ASN A 203 -14.67 -0.47 0.38
CA ASN A 203 -14.59 -1.87 0.81
C ASN A 203 -13.15 -2.32 1.07
N GLY A 204 -12.18 -1.75 0.35
CA GLY A 204 -10.76 -2.09 0.49
C GLY A 204 -10.15 -1.68 1.85
N ILE A 205 -10.71 -0.65 2.50
CA ILE A 205 -10.16 -0.10 3.74
C ILE A 205 -10.27 -1.08 4.92
N ASP A 206 -11.33 -1.89 4.95
CA ASP A 206 -11.57 -2.90 5.98
C ASP A 206 -10.43 -3.94 6.00
N GLY A 207 -9.88 -4.26 4.83
CA GLY A 207 -8.76 -5.19 4.70
C GLY A 207 -7.51 -4.67 5.41
N VAL A 208 -7.19 -3.39 5.22
CA VAL A 208 -6.06 -2.72 5.87
C VAL A 208 -6.29 -2.59 7.37
N HIS A 209 -7.51 -2.24 7.79
CA HIS A 209 -7.85 -2.14 9.22
C HIS A 209 -7.69 -3.50 9.93
N LYS A 210 -8.19 -4.58 9.32
CA LYS A 210 -8.02 -5.96 9.83
C LYS A 210 -6.54 -6.36 9.87
N PHE A 211 -5.75 -5.97 8.88
CA PHE A 211 -4.32 -6.20 8.87
C PHE A 211 -3.63 -5.51 10.06
N LEU A 212 -3.90 -4.23 10.32
CA LEU A 212 -3.31 -3.51 11.46
C LEU A 212 -3.67 -4.15 12.81
N ARG A 213 -4.91 -4.67 12.94
CA ARG A 213 -5.30 -5.47 14.11
C ARG A 213 -4.53 -6.78 14.23
N LYS A 214 -4.20 -7.45 13.12
CA LYS A 214 -3.34 -8.65 13.14
C LYS A 214 -1.90 -8.29 13.51
N PHE A 215 -1.39 -7.18 12.97
CA PHE A 215 -0.06 -6.65 13.30
C PHE A 215 0.05 -6.40 14.81
N TRP A 216 -0.91 -5.67 15.39
CA TRP A 216 -0.99 -5.42 16.84
C TRP A 216 -0.97 -6.70 17.68
N ARG A 217 -1.68 -7.74 17.22
CA ARG A 217 -1.76 -9.05 17.89
C ARG A 217 -0.46 -9.84 17.89
N LEU A 218 0.54 -9.52 17.06
CA LEU A 218 1.86 -10.12 17.19
C LEU A 218 2.55 -9.73 18.51
N PHE A 219 2.21 -8.56 19.05
CA PHE A 219 2.81 -7.99 20.26
C PHE A 219 1.98 -8.26 21.52
N HIS A 220 0.76 -8.79 21.38
CA HIS A 220 -0.21 -8.91 22.46
C HIS A 220 -0.79 -10.31 22.55
N ASN A 221 -1.08 -10.77 23.78
CA ASN A 221 -1.73 -12.05 24.02
C ASN A 221 -3.25 -12.01 23.73
N ALA A 222 -3.95 -13.13 23.96
CA ALA A 222 -5.40 -13.23 23.72
C ALA A 222 -6.25 -12.28 24.60
N GLN A 223 -5.70 -11.83 25.73
CA GLN A 223 -6.31 -10.84 26.64
C GLN A 223 -5.92 -9.40 26.27
N ASN A 224 -5.27 -9.20 25.12
CA ASN A 224 -4.77 -7.92 24.64
C ASN A 224 -3.76 -7.26 25.61
N SER A 225 -3.01 -8.07 26.38
CA SER A 225 -1.88 -7.58 27.17
C SER A 225 -0.58 -7.73 26.39
N PHE A 226 0.30 -6.74 26.48
CA PHE A 226 1.60 -6.76 25.82
C PHE A 226 2.40 -8.01 26.25
N SER A 227 2.92 -8.75 25.27
CA SER A 227 3.51 -10.08 25.47
C SER A 227 4.59 -10.37 24.42
N VAL A 228 5.67 -9.60 24.48
CA VAL A 228 6.88 -9.82 23.68
C VAL A 228 7.90 -10.63 24.49
N SER A 229 8.53 -11.61 23.84
CA SER A 229 9.53 -12.51 24.42
C SER A 229 10.96 -12.08 24.07
N GLU A 230 11.89 -12.26 25.02
CA GLU A 230 13.33 -12.09 24.80
C GLU A 230 14.02 -13.36 24.25
N ALA A 231 13.25 -14.37 23.85
CA ALA A 231 13.81 -15.60 23.28
C ALA A 231 14.49 -15.35 21.92
N GLU A 232 15.52 -16.14 21.62
CA GLU A 232 16.24 -16.10 20.35
C GLU A 232 15.31 -16.48 19.17
N PRO A 233 15.41 -15.77 18.03
CA PRO A 233 14.59 -16.05 16.86
C PRO A 233 15.02 -17.34 16.14
N THR A 234 14.04 -18.02 15.58
CA THR A 234 14.29 -19.17 14.70
C THR A 234 14.78 -18.70 13.34
N ALA A 235 15.45 -19.59 12.59
CA ALA A 235 15.89 -19.32 11.23
C ALA A 235 14.73 -18.94 10.29
N GLN A 236 13.54 -19.55 10.49
CA GLN A 236 12.34 -19.22 9.71
C GLN A 236 11.85 -17.80 10.01
N GLU A 237 11.78 -17.38 11.27
CA GLU A 237 11.37 -16.02 11.63
C GLU A 237 12.35 -14.96 11.10
N LEU A 238 13.65 -15.20 11.21
CA LEU A 238 14.69 -14.32 10.63
C LEU A 238 14.54 -14.21 9.11
N LYS A 239 14.27 -15.32 8.43
CA LYS A 239 14.05 -15.34 6.98
C LYS A 239 12.83 -14.50 6.58
N VAL A 240 11.72 -14.60 7.31
CA VAL A 240 10.51 -13.78 7.07
C VAL A 240 10.82 -12.30 7.26
N LEU A 241 11.48 -11.95 8.37
CA LEU A 241 11.88 -10.56 8.64
C LEU A 241 12.80 -10.02 7.54
N HIS A 242 13.87 -10.73 7.20
CA HIS A 242 14.87 -10.21 6.25
C HIS A 242 14.37 -10.17 4.80
N LYS A 243 13.46 -11.06 4.39
CA LYS A 243 12.69 -10.90 3.15
C LYS A 243 11.88 -9.60 3.16
N THR A 244 11.24 -9.30 4.29
CA THR A 244 10.44 -8.08 4.47
C THR A 244 11.30 -6.82 4.46
N ILE A 245 12.42 -6.79 5.20
CA ILE A 245 13.38 -5.68 5.19
C ILE A 245 13.81 -5.38 3.76
N LYS A 246 14.30 -6.39 3.03
CA LYS A 246 14.75 -6.22 1.64
C LYS A 246 13.63 -5.63 0.77
N LYS A 247 12.45 -6.25 0.79
CA LYS A 247 11.34 -5.85 -0.08
C LYS A 247 10.85 -4.43 0.21
N VAL A 248 10.64 -4.10 1.48
CA VAL A 248 10.12 -2.78 1.88
C VAL A 248 11.14 -1.69 1.61
N THR A 249 12.43 -1.93 1.88
CA THR A 249 13.50 -0.97 1.53
C THR A 249 13.56 -0.70 0.04
N GLU A 250 13.57 -1.75 -0.79
CA GLU A 250 13.56 -1.58 -2.25
C GLU A 250 12.30 -0.88 -2.77
N ASP A 251 11.14 -1.15 -2.16
CA ASP A 251 9.87 -0.56 -2.57
C ASP A 251 9.77 0.92 -2.23
N ILE A 252 10.29 1.35 -1.07
CA ILE A 252 10.35 2.77 -0.71
C ILE A 252 11.22 3.53 -1.71
N GLU A 253 12.42 3.02 -2.01
CA GLU A 253 13.33 3.63 -2.99
C GLU A 253 12.74 3.70 -4.40
N LYS A 254 11.91 2.71 -4.77
CA LYS A 254 11.21 2.63 -6.06
C LYS A 254 9.81 3.25 -6.05
N PHE A 255 9.36 3.84 -4.94
CA PHE A 255 8.02 4.41 -4.79
C PHE A 255 6.88 3.41 -5.06
N SER A 256 7.15 2.12 -4.84
CA SER A 256 6.21 1.00 -5.03
C SER A 256 5.50 0.64 -3.71
N PHE A 257 4.89 1.65 -3.07
CA PHE A 257 4.34 1.56 -1.73
C PHE A 257 3.25 0.48 -1.57
N ASN A 258 2.45 0.25 -2.61
CA ASN A 258 1.39 -0.76 -2.62
C ASN A 258 1.91 -2.18 -2.44
N THR A 259 3.06 -2.50 -3.05
CA THR A 259 3.68 -3.81 -2.85
C THR A 259 4.38 -3.92 -1.50
N GLY A 260 4.79 -2.78 -0.90
CA GLY A 260 5.29 -2.71 0.45
C GLY A 260 4.22 -3.10 1.48
N VAL A 261 3.02 -2.55 1.35
CA VAL A 261 1.85 -2.94 2.19
C VAL A 261 1.54 -4.43 2.02
N SER A 262 1.56 -4.94 0.79
CA SER A 262 1.35 -6.38 0.53
C SER A 262 2.41 -7.25 1.21
N ALA A 263 3.67 -6.82 1.22
CA ALA A 263 4.76 -7.53 1.88
C ALA A 263 4.56 -7.58 3.41
N PHE A 264 4.06 -6.51 4.03
CA PHE A 264 3.69 -6.54 5.46
C PHE A 264 2.56 -7.51 5.74
N MET A 265 1.52 -7.55 4.90
CA MET A 265 0.41 -8.49 5.08
C MET A 265 0.89 -9.95 5.03
N ILE A 266 1.77 -10.28 4.10
CA ILE A 266 2.40 -11.62 4.00
C ILE A 266 3.24 -11.90 5.25
N CYS A 267 4.14 -10.97 5.62
CA CYS A 267 5.00 -11.08 6.79
C CYS A 267 4.21 -11.36 8.08
N VAL A 268 3.14 -10.58 8.34
CA VAL A 268 2.31 -10.75 9.53
C VAL A 268 1.62 -12.11 9.55
N ASN A 269 1.11 -12.59 8.41
CA ASN A 269 0.48 -13.91 8.36
C ASN A 269 1.52 -15.02 8.62
N GLU A 270 2.70 -14.97 7.98
CA GLU A 270 3.78 -15.95 8.19
C GLU A 270 4.26 -15.95 9.65
N LEU A 271 4.48 -14.78 10.26
CA LEU A 271 4.87 -14.68 11.67
C LEU A 271 3.76 -15.15 12.63
N THR A 272 2.49 -14.95 12.27
CA THR A 272 1.35 -15.47 13.03
C THR A 272 1.33 -17.00 13.02
N ASP A 273 1.54 -17.62 11.85
CA ASP A 273 1.59 -19.07 11.69
C ASP A 273 2.78 -19.69 12.45
N LEU A 274 3.91 -18.98 12.49
CA LEU A 274 5.08 -19.33 13.30
C LEU A 274 4.89 -19.07 14.81
N LYS A 275 3.77 -18.45 15.22
CA LYS A 275 3.50 -18.02 16.60
C LYS A 275 4.63 -17.14 17.16
N CYS A 276 5.17 -16.27 16.32
CA CYS A 276 6.25 -15.37 16.68
C CYS A 276 5.76 -14.25 17.61
N ASN A 277 6.45 -14.06 18.74
CA ASN A 277 6.30 -12.89 19.60
C ASN A 277 7.66 -12.35 20.08
N LYS A 278 8.75 -12.63 19.35
CA LYS A 278 10.11 -12.38 19.82
C LYS A 278 10.56 -10.95 19.53
N ARG A 279 11.14 -10.27 20.51
CA ARG A 279 11.63 -8.88 20.40
C ARG A 279 12.54 -8.69 19.19
N ALA A 280 13.50 -9.60 19.02
CA ALA A 280 14.49 -9.57 17.94
C ALA A 280 13.86 -9.54 16.52
N ILE A 281 12.59 -9.93 16.38
CA ILE A 281 11.84 -9.90 15.13
C ILE A 281 10.90 -8.68 15.07
N LEU A 282 10.15 -8.47 16.15
CA LEU A 282 9.08 -7.49 16.20
C LEU A 282 9.58 -6.05 16.30
N GLU A 283 10.73 -5.82 16.96
CA GLU A 283 11.33 -4.49 17.08
C GLU A 283 11.78 -3.94 15.72
N PRO A 284 12.58 -4.67 14.90
CA PRO A 284 12.89 -4.24 13.53
C PRO A 284 11.64 -4.05 12.66
N LEU A 285 10.64 -4.93 12.81
CA LEU A 285 9.39 -4.84 12.06
C LEU A 285 8.59 -3.56 12.40
N THR A 286 8.65 -3.11 13.66
CA THR A 286 8.06 -1.83 14.11
C THR A 286 8.71 -0.64 13.39
N ILE A 287 10.03 -0.67 13.21
CA ILE A 287 10.76 0.37 12.47
C ILE A 287 10.34 0.36 10.99
N LEU A 288 10.20 -0.82 10.38
CA LEU A 288 9.83 -0.94 8.96
C LEU A 288 8.44 -0.35 8.66
N ILE A 289 7.46 -0.56 9.55
CA ILE A 289 6.08 -0.12 9.30
C ILE A 289 5.88 1.37 9.59
N ALA A 290 6.76 2.01 10.36
CA ALA A 290 6.61 3.39 10.82
C ALA A 290 6.36 4.42 9.69
N PRO A 291 6.99 4.36 8.49
CA PRO A 291 6.67 5.28 7.40
C PRO A 291 5.21 5.18 6.91
N TYR A 292 4.62 4.00 7.04
CA TYR A 292 3.26 3.68 6.59
C TYR A 292 2.22 3.95 7.69
N ALA A 293 2.48 3.42 8.89
CA ALA A 293 1.59 3.47 10.06
C ALA A 293 2.36 3.99 11.30
N PRO A 294 2.66 5.29 11.38
CA PRO A 294 3.53 5.84 12.41
C PRO A 294 2.93 5.77 13.82
N HIS A 295 1.61 5.85 13.98
CA HIS A 295 1.00 5.96 15.31
C HIS A 295 1.06 4.62 16.05
N ILE A 296 0.66 3.53 15.39
CA ILE A 296 0.78 2.17 15.92
C ILE A 296 2.24 1.78 16.11
N ALA A 297 3.14 2.22 15.22
CA ALA A 297 4.57 1.96 15.35
C ALA A 297 5.13 2.64 16.60
N GLU A 298 4.81 3.91 16.85
CA GLU A 298 5.25 4.62 18.04
C GLU A 298 4.74 3.98 19.34
N GLU A 299 3.46 3.64 19.40
CA GLU A 299 2.89 3.00 20.58
C GLU A 299 3.61 1.68 20.89
N LEU A 300 3.82 0.84 19.87
CA LEU A 300 4.53 -0.44 20.03
C LEU A 300 6.01 -0.24 20.37
N TRP A 301 6.64 0.79 19.82
CA TRP A 301 8.03 1.16 20.13
C TRP A 301 8.21 1.53 21.60
N HIS A 302 7.29 2.31 22.17
CA HIS A 302 7.32 2.63 23.60
C HIS A 302 6.95 1.43 24.48
N LEU A 303 6.00 0.57 24.05
CA LEU A 303 5.70 -0.68 24.75
C LEU A 303 6.88 -1.66 24.76
N LEU A 304 7.72 -1.64 23.72
CA LEU A 304 9.00 -2.34 23.70
C LEU A 304 10.03 -1.73 24.69
N GLY A 305 9.74 -0.61 25.33
CA GLY A 305 10.58 0.00 26.38
C GLY A 305 11.55 1.07 25.87
N HIS A 306 11.35 1.58 24.66
CA HIS A 306 12.14 2.70 24.13
C HIS A 306 11.58 4.05 24.64
N GLU A 307 12.47 4.99 24.94
CA GLU A 307 12.11 6.33 25.44
C GLU A 307 12.09 7.40 24.34
N THR A 308 12.67 7.10 23.16
CA THR A 308 12.74 7.99 22.01
C THR A 308 11.79 7.56 20.91
N SER A 309 11.47 8.49 20.02
CA SER A 309 10.63 8.22 18.85
C SER A 309 11.23 7.15 17.92
N VAL A 310 10.39 6.28 17.39
CA VAL A 310 10.78 5.33 16.32
C VAL A 310 11.35 6.07 15.09
N ASN A 311 10.97 7.34 14.88
CA ASN A 311 11.41 8.13 13.72
C ASN A 311 12.86 8.62 13.80
N VAL A 312 13.49 8.57 14.98
CA VAL A 312 14.91 8.94 15.17
C VAL A 312 15.83 7.73 15.27
N THR A 313 15.29 6.51 15.10
CA THR A 313 16.07 5.27 15.12
C THR A 313 16.72 4.98 13.77
N THR A 314 17.59 3.96 13.75
CA THR A 314 18.26 3.52 12.52
C THR A 314 17.41 2.50 11.78
N TRP A 315 17.30 2.66 10.46
CA TRP A 315 16.61 1.70 9.60
C TRP A 315 17.23 0.28 9.69
N PRO A 316 16.44 -0.81 9.76
CA PRO A 316 16.97 -2.17 9.88
C PRO A 316 17.85 -2.58 8.70
N LYS A 317 19.00 -3.21 9.01
CA LYS A 317 19.93 -3.69 7.98
C LYS A 317 19.50 -5.04 7.43
N PHE A 318 19.44 -5.15 6.11
CA PHE A 318 19.26 -6.43 5.43
C PHE A 318 20.51 -7.31 5.57
N ASN A 319 20.31 -8.60 5.85
CA ASN A 319 21.35 -9.62 5.85
C ASN A 319 20.92 -10.74 4.91
N GLU A 320 21.73 -10.95 3.87
CA GLU A 320 21.44 -11.92 2.81
C GLU A 320 21.53 -13.38 3.28
N ASP A 321 22.33 -13.67 4.30
CA ASP A 321 22.53 -15.04 4.76
C ASP A 321 21.26 -15.67 5.35
N TYR A 322 20.34 -14.87 5.87
CA TYR A 322 19.05 -15.35 6.38
C TYR A 322 18.02 -15.67 5.29
N ILE A 323 18.24 -15.23 4.06
CA ILE A 323 17.34 -15.53 2.94
C ILE A 323 17.91 -16.59 1.99
N LYS A 324 19.19 -16.96 2.14
CA LYS A 324 19.79 -18.06 1.39
C LYS A 324 19.09 -19.35 1.78
N GLU A 325 18.43 -19.95 0.81
CA GLU A 325 17.96 -21.31 0.95
C GLU A 325 19.18 -22.23 1.10
N SER A 326 19.14 -23.17 2.03
CA SER A 326 20.10 -24.27 2.12
C SER A 326 19.54 -25.56 1.51
N THR A 327 18.22 -25.61 1.28
CA THR A 327 17.50 -26.72 0.68
C THR A 327 16.53 -26.24 -0.40
N PHE A 328 16.19 -27.11 -1.37
CA PHE A 328 15.13 -26.87 -2.33
C PHE A 328 14.21 -28.09 -2.43
N SER A 329 12.92 -27.84 -2.63
CA SER A 329 11.94 -28.91 -2.91
C SER A 329 12.11 -29.37 -4.35
N CYS A 330 12.75 -30.52 -4.54
CA CYS A 330 13.04 -31.11 -5.83
C CYS A 330 11.86 -31.96 -6.32
N PRO A 331 11.14 -31.56 -7.37
CA PRO A 331 10.11 -32.39 -7.97
C PRO A 331 10.71 -33.64 -8.63
N ILE A 332 10.12 -34.80 -8.36
CA ILE A 332 10.55 -36.10 -8.86
C ILE A 332 9.54 -36.58 -9.89
N SER A 333 9.99 -36.74 -11.13
CA SER A 333 9.19 -37.16 -12.27
C SER A 333 9.55 -38.56 -12.74
N PHE A 334 8.55 -39.28 -13.23
CA PHE A 334 8.71 -40.60 -13.86
C PHE A 334 8.13 -40.54 -15.26
N ASN A 335 8.96 -40.83 -16.27
CA ASN A 335 8.58 -40.71 -17.69
C ASN A 335 7.90 -39.35 -18.00
N GLY A 336 8.45 -38.26 -17.44
CA GLY A 336 7.99 -36.89 -17.66
C GLY A 336 6.80 -36.43 -16.81
N LYS A 337 6.24 -37.28 -15.93
CA LYS A 337 5.15 -36.89 -15.02
C LYS A 337 5.63 -36.79 -13.57
N THR A 338 5.51 -35.61 -12.96
CA THR A 338 5.81 -35.38 -11.54
C THR A 338 4.92 -36.25 -10.65
N ARG A 339 5.52 -36.90 -9.66
CA ARG A 339 4.82 -37.80 -8.73
C ARG A 339 4.85 -37.30 -7.29
N PHE A 340 5.98 -36.75 -6.86
CA PHE A 340 6.18 -36.20 -5.52
C PHE A 340 7.37 -35.24 -5.55
N ALA A 341 7.71 -34.66 -4.40
CA ALA A 341 8.91 -33.83 -4.24
C ALA A 341 9.70 -34.27 -3.00
N ILE A 342 11.02 -34.09 -3.05
CA ILE A 342 11.95 -34.36 -1.93
C ILE A 342 12.70 -33.07 -1.62
N GLU A 343 12.88 -32.72 -0.34
CA GLU A 343 13.82 -31.66 0.03
C GLU A 343 15.27 -32.13 -0.12
N LEU A 344 16.05 -31.40 -0.92
CA LEU A 344 17.47 -31.66 -1.14
C LEU A 344 18.31 -30.44 -0.77
N GLN A 345 19.51 -30.66 -0.25
CA GLN A 345 20.46 -29.56 -0.05
C GLN A 345 20.83 -28.91 -1.39
N LEU A 346 20.96 -27.58 -1.37
CA LEU A 346 21.47 -26.83 -2.51
C LEU A 346 22.97 -27.13 -2.69
N ASN A 347 23.40 -27.20 -3.96
CA ASN A 347 24.78 -27.51 -4.38
C ASN A 347 25.23 -28.98 -4.25
N LEU A 348 24.31 -29.93 -4.07
CA LEU A 348 24.62 -31.34 -4.29
C LEU A 348 24.99 -31.58 -5.76
N SER A 349 26.01 -32.40 -6.00
CA SER A 349 26.35 -32.86 -7.36
C SER A 349 25.23 -33.72 -7.93
N ALA A 350 25.16 -33.83 -9.27
CA ALA A 350 24.16 -34.65 -9.93
C ALA A 350 24.18 -36.12 -9.43
N ASP A 351 25.38 -36.66 -9.18
CA ASP A 351 25.59 -38.02 -8.68
C ASP A 351 25.10 -38.20 -7.24
N GLU A 352 25.29 -37.20 -6.38
CA GLU A 352 24.78 -37.23 -5.00
C GLU A 352 23.25 -37.15 -4.97
N VAL A 353 22.68 -36.26 -5.78
CA VAL A 353 21.22 -36.17 -5.93
C VAL A 353 20.66 -37.50 -6.43
N GLU A 354 21.22 -38.08 -7.48
CA GLU A 354 20.77 -39.37 -8.01
C GLU A 354 20.79 -40.48 -6.96
N LYS A 355 21.88 -40.58 -6.16
CA LYS A 355 21.97 -41.56 -5.06
C LYS A 355 20.89 -41.36 -4.00
N ILE A 356 20.64 -40.12 -3.58
CA ILE A 356 19.60 -39.80 -2.59
C ILE A 356 18.23 -40.19 -3.14
N ILE A 357 17.95 -39.85 -4.41
CA ILE A 357 16.66 -40.10 -5.05
C ILE A 357 16.40 -41.59 -5.19
N LEU A 358 17.39 -42.37 -5.66
CA LEU A 358 17.25 -43.82 -5.83
C LEU A 358 17.15 -44.57 -4.51
N ALA A 359 17.67 -44.00 -3.42
CA ALA A 359 17.54 -44.56 -2.08
C ALA A 359 16.17 -44.28 -1.44
N ASP A 360 15.41 -43.30 -1.94
CA ASP A 360 14.09 -42.91 -1.42
C ASP A 360 13.02 -43.99 -1.59
N GLU A 361 12.21 -44.21 -0.55
CA GLU A 361 11.18 -45.24 -0.52
C GLU A 361 10.03 -44.98 -1.52
N ASN A 362 9.66 -43.72 -1.75
CA ASN A 362 8.66 -43.39 -2.76
C ASN A 362 9.21 -43.67 -4.16
N THR A 363 10.49 -43.35 -4.42
CA THR A 363 11.14 -43.70 -5.69
C THR A 363 11.10 -45.20 -5.93
N LYS A 364 11.50 -46.03 -4.94
CA LYS A 364 11.45 -47.50 -5.05
C LYS A 364 10.04 -48.00 -5.35
N ARG A 365 9.02 -47.43 -4.70
CA ARG A 365 7.62 -47.77 -4.93
C ARG A 365 7.15 -47.47 -6.35
N TYR A 366 7.59 -46.36 -6.94
CA TYR A 366 7.25 -46.01 -8.33
C TYR A 366 8.07 -46.78 -9.37
N LEU A 367 9.25 -47.28 -9.01
CA LEU A 367 10.05 -48.16 -9.87
C LEU A 367 9.48 -49.58 -9.96
N ASP A 368 8.74 -50.05 -8.94
CA ASP A 368 8.08 -51.36 -8.93
C ASP A 368 9.03 -52.52 -9.34
N GLY A 369 10.24 -52.50 -8.78
CA GLY A 369 11.30 -53.49 -9.07
C GLY A 369 12.00 -53.32 -10.43
N LYS A 370 11.63 -52.34 -11.26
CA LYS A 370 12.31 -52.03 -12.52
C LYS A 370 13.56 -51.19 -12.29
N GLN A 371 14.62 -51.47 -13.06
CA GLN A 371 15.81 -50.64 -13.11
C GLN A 371 15.56 -49.42 -14.00
N PRO A 372 15.88 -48.20 -13.54
CA PRO A 372 15.74 -47.00 -14.37
C PRO A 372 16.68 -47.06 -15.57
N ARG A 373 16.18 -46.74 -16.77
CA ARG A 373 16.97 -46.67 -18.00
C ARG A 373 17.89 -45.46 -18.01
N LYS A 374 17.44 -44.35 -17.43
CA LYS A 374 18.18 -43.10 -17.35
C LYS A 374 17.63 -42.24 -16.22
N VAL A 375 18.51 -41.68 -15.39
CA VAL A 375 18.16 -40.61 -14.46
C VAL A 375 18.66 -39.30 -15.03
N ILE A 376 17.79 -38.30 -15.09
CA ILE A 376 18.11 -36.96 -15.57
C ILE A 376 17.98 -36.02 -14.39
N VAL A 377 19.11 -35.58 -13.86
CA VAL A 377 19.18 -34.57 -12.80
C VAL A 377 19.43 -33.22 -13.44
N VAL A 378 18.50 -32.28 -13.25
CA VAL A 378 18.72 -30.86 -13.52
C VAL A 378 18.96 -30.18 -12.17
N PRO A 379 20.21 -29.79 -11.86
CA PRO A 379 20.56 -29.24 -10.55
C PRO A 379 19.62 -28.09 -10.14
N ASN A 380 19.20 -28.11 -8.87
CA ASN A 380 18.31 -27.12 -8.27
C ASN A 380 16.98 -26.90 -9.01
N LYS A 381 16.51 -27.87 -9.82
CA LYS A 381 15.27 -27.75 -10.60
C LYS A 381 14.38 -28.98 -10.53
N ILE A 382 14.83 -30.13 -11.04
CA ILE A 382 13.98 -31.32 -11.21
C ILE A 382 14.83 -32.57 -11.41
N VAL A 383 14.30 -33.72 -10.97
CA VAL A 383 14.82 -35.03 -11.37
C VAL A 383 13.75 -35.78 -12.15
N ASN A 384 14.13 -36.33 -13.30
CA ASN A 384 13.26 -37.18 -14.11
C ASN A 384 13.89 -38.56 -14.29
N ILE A 385 13.17 -39.59 -13.86
CA ILE A 385 13.55 -40.99 -13.94
C ILE A 385 12.81 -41.62 -15.12
N VAL A 386 13.58 -42.11 -16.10
CA VAL A 386 13.05 -42.86 -17.24
C VAL A 386 13.02 -44.34 -16.86
N VAL A 387 11.82 -44.90 -16.78
CA VAL A 387 11.56 -46.32 -16.40
C VAL A 387 11.22 -47.13 -17.64
#